data_AF-A0A5D2UIW5-F1
#
_entry.id   AF-A0A5D2UIW5-F1
#
_cell.length_a   1.000
_cell.length_b   1.000
_cell.length_c   1.000
_cell.angle_alpha   90.00
_cell.angle_beta   90.00
_cell.angle_gamma   90.00
#
_symmetry.space_group_name_H-M   'P 1'
#
loop_
_entity.id
_entity.type
_entity.pdbx_description
1 polymer ?
#
loop_
_entity_poly.entity_id
_entity_poly.type
_entity_poly.pdbx_seq_one_letter_code
_entity_poly.pdbx_strand_id
1 'polypeptide(L)'
;MNEGNPRINEGERPTFFSILTWFLWKSRNEFIFNNASRSSHEFIALALVWAKSFGFSSNMEQLACFSKTEQGWQRPDPDWIKINIDGSVSISNTKATIGGVVRDSSGN
;
A
#
# COMPACT_ATOMS: atom_id res chain seq x y z
N MET A 1 -23.60 -10.58 21.16
CA MET A 1 -23.17 -10.86 19.78
C MET A 1 -22.03 -9.91 19.49
N ASN A 2 -20.78 -10.39 19.56
CA ASN A 2 -19.60 -9.56 19.35
C ASN A 2 -19.19 -9.72 17.89
N GLU A 3 -19.37 -8.67 17.08
CA GLU A 3 -18.79 -8.60 15.75
C GLU A 3 -17.27 -8.53 15.89
N GLY A 4 -16.62 -9.69 15.76
CA GLY A 4 -15.17 -9.81 15.82
C GLY A 4 -14.55 -9.10 14.62
N ASN A 5 -13.94 -7.94 14.86
CA ASN A 5 -13.16 -7.20 13.88
C ASN A 5 -12.18 -8.18 13.17
N PRO A 6 -12.24 -8.34 11.83
CA PRO A 6 -11.48 -9.37 11.14
C PRO A 6 -9.98 -9.17 11.33
N ARG A 7 -9.36 -10.03 12.16
CA ARG A 7 -7.91 -10.05 12.38
C ARG A 7 -7.21 -10.62 11.15
N ILE A 8 -6.11 -9.99 10.75
CA ILE A 8 -5.22 -10.46 9.67
C ILE A 8 -4.18 -11.39 10.29
N ASN A 9 -4.03 -12.60 9.75
CA ASN A 9 -3.02 -13.55 10.21
C ASN A 9 -1.61 -13.07 9.85
N GLU A 10 -0.59 -13.48 10.59
CA GLU A 10 0.79 -12.98 10.41
C GLU A 10 1.33 -13.12 8.98
N GLY A 11 1.10 -14.28 8.35
CA GLY A 11 1.55 -14.52 6.97
C GLY A 11 0.75 -13.79 5.88
N GLU A 12 -0.40 -13.22 6.22
CA GLU A 12 -1.26 -12.48 5.26
C GLU A 12 -0.89 -10.99 5.19
N ARG A 13 -0.07 -10.49 6.13
CA ARG A 13 0.22 -9.06 6.29
C ARG A 13 1.06 -8.45 5.17
N PRO A 14 2.12 -9.09 4.65
CA PRO A 14 2.87 -8.55 3.52
C PRO A 14 1.99 -8.45 2.27
N THR A 15 1.19 -9.49 2.00
CA THR A 15 0.23 -9.52 0.89
C THR A 15 -0.84 -8.45 1.05
N PHE A 16 -1.39 -8.30 2.26
CA PHE A 16 -2.34 -7.24 2.58
C PHE A 16 -1.77 -5.84 2.33
N PHE A 17 -0.54 -5.59 2.79
CA PHE A 17 0.15 -4.32 2.58
C PHE A 17 0.36 -4.01 1.08
N SER A 18 0.82 -4.98 0.30
CA SER A 18 0.99 -4.84 -1.15
C SER A 18 -0.33 -4.55 -1.86
N ILE A 19 -1.40 -5.26 -1.50
CA ILE A 19 -2.74 -5.07 -2.06
C ILE A 19 -3.30 -3.69 -1.71
N LEU A 20 -3.16 -3.26 -0.45
CA LEU A 20 -3.56 -1.92 0.00
C LEU A 20 -2.84 -0.81 -0.78
N THR A 21 -1.52 -0.94 -0.94
CA THR A 21 -0.69 0.03 -1.66
C THR A 21 -1.13 0.13 -3.11
N TRP A 22 -1.39 -1.01 -3.76
CA TRP A 22 -1.92 -1.05 -5.12
C TRP A 22 -3.33 -0.44 -5.23
N PHE A 23 -4.23 -0.73 -4.28
CA PHE A 23 -5.57 -0.14 -4.26
C PHE A 23 -5.54 1.37 -4.09
N LEU A 24 -4.62 1.90 -3.27
CA LEU A 24 -4.44 3.34 -3.08
C LEU A 24 -3.99 4.02 -4.38
N TRP A 25 -3.00 3.44 -5.06
CA TRP A 25 -2.57 3.89 -6.38
C TRP A 25 -3.71 3.84 -7.39
N LYS A 26 -4.49 2.75 -7.41
CA LYS A 26 -5.60 2.58 -8.35
C LYS A 26 -6.72 3.58 -8.09
N SER A 27 -7.08 3.79 -6.83
CA SER A 27 -8.07 4.80 -6.42
C SER A 27 -7.67 6.20 -6.86
N ARG A 28 -6.40 6.56 -6.71
CA ARG A 28 -5.88 7.86 -7.17
C ARG A 28 -6.04 8.00 -8.69
N ASN A 29 -5.69 6.96 -9.44
CA ASN A 29 -5.79 7.01 -10.90
C ASN A 29 -7.25 7.09 -11.37
N GLU A 30 -8.17 6.34 -10.77
CA GLU A 30 -9.60 6.43 -11.07
C GLU A 30 -10.15 7.85 -10.82
N PHE A 31 -9.69 8.50 -9.76
CA PHE A 31 -10.03 9.89 -9.50
C PHE A 31 -9.49 10.83 -10.58
N ILE A 32 -8.22 10.69 -10.97
CA ILE A 32 -7.57 11.56 -11.97
C ILE A 32 -8.18 11.38 -13.36
N PHE A 33 -8.39 10.15 -13.81
CA PHE A 33 -8.77 9.86 -15.21
C PHE A 33 -10.28 9.78 -15.42
N ASN A 34 -11.04 9.35 -14.41
CA ASN A 34 -12.47 9.10 -14.53
C ASN A 34 -13.33 10.00 -13.63
N ASN A 35 -12.71 10.90 -12.85
CA ASN A 35 -13.38 11.71 -11.82
C ASN A 35 -14.22 10.86 -10.84
N ALA A 36 -13.80 9.61 -10.64
CA ALA A 36 -14.51 8.65 -9.82
C ALA A 36 -13.82 8.57 -8.45
N SER A 37 -14.54 8.92 -7.39
CA SER A 37 -14.11 8.65 -6.02
C SER A 37 -14.90 7.45 -5.47
N ARG A 38 -14.19 6.49 -4.87
CA ARG A 38 -14.78 5.35 -4.16
C ARG A 38 -14.48 5.47 -2.68
N SER A 39 -15.28 4.82 -1.86
CA SER A 39 -15.13 4.89 -0.40
C SER A 39 -13.84 4.22 0.05
N SER A 40 -13.04 4.92 0.87
CA SER A 40 -11.83 4.35 1.48
C SER A 40 -12.11 3.10 2.30
N HIS A 41 -13.30 3.00 2.90
CA HIS A 41 -13.73 1.81 3.63
C HIS A 41 -13.93 0.59 2.71
N GLU A 42 -14.43 0.79 1.50
CA GLU A 42 -14.63 -0.30 0.53
C GLU A 42 -13.28 -0.88 0.08
N PHE A 43 -12.26 -0.04 -0.10
CA PHE A 43 -10.92 -0.50 -0.46
C PHE A 43 -10.26 -1.31 0.65
N ILE A 44 -10.38 -0.88 1.90
CA ILE A 44 -9.81 -1.60 3.05
C ILE A 44 -10.50 -2.96 3.19
N ALA A 45 -11.83 -3.00 3.08
CA ALA A 45 -12.58 -4.25 3.12
C ALA A 45 -12.19 -5.19 1.97
N LEU A 46 -12.06 -4.67 0.75
CA LEU A 46 -11.67 -5.45 -0.42
C LEU A 46 -10.24 -5.96 -0.31
N ALA A 47 -9.30 -5.14 0.16
CA ALA A 47 -7.92 -5.55 0.40
C ALA A 47 -7.82 -6.66 1.44
N LEU A 48 -8.63 -6.60 2.50
CA LEU A 48 -8.72 -7.64 3.53
C LEU A 48 -9.23 -8.96 2.95
N VAL A 49 -10.28 -8.92 2.13
CA VAL A 49 -10.82 -10.11 1.45
C VAL A 49 -9.77 -10.71 0.53
N TRP A 50 -9.09 -9.89 -0.28
CA TRP A 50 -8.08 -10.36 -1.22
C TRP A 50 -6.89 -10.99 -0.48
N ALA A 51 -6.38 -10.34 0.56
CA ALA A 51 -5.25 -10.86 1.34
C ALA A 51 -5.53 -12.22 1.96
N LYS A 52 -6.76 -12.46 2.43
CA LYS A 52 -7.22 -13.76 2.94
C LYS A 52 -7.35 -14.80 1.83
N SER A 53 -7.78 -14.39 0.64
CA SER A 53 -7.91 -15.29 -0.52
C SER A 53 -6.56 -15.76 -1.08
N PHE A 54 -5.47 -15.03 -0.84
CA PHE A 54 -4.12 -15.42 -1.24
C PHE A 54 -3.44 -16.41 -0.26
N GLY A 55 -4.23 -17.12 0.56
CA GLY A 55 -3.74 -18.11 1.52
C GLY A 55 -2.60 -18.98 0.98
N PHE A 56 -1.39 -18.66 1.45
CA PHE A 56 -0.12 -19.39 1.37
C PHE A 56 0.09 -20.26 0.12
N SER A 57 0.72 -19.68 -0.91
CA SER A 57 1.71 -20.44 -1.68
C SER A 57 3.08 -20.09 -1.11
N SER A 58 3.62 -20.97 -0.29
CA SER A 58 4.92 -20.86 0.40
C SER A 58 6.14 -20.89 -0.53
N ASN A 59 5.94 -20.70 -1.84
CA ASN A 59 6.97 -20.80 -2.85
C ASN A 59 7.12 -19.50 -3.64
N MET A 60 7.00 -18.35 -2.98
CA MET A 60 7.48 -17.11 -3.59
C MET A 60 9.00 -17.13 -3.49
N GLU A 61 9.64 -17.75 -4.49
CA GLU A 61 11.06 -17.54 -4.72
C GLU A 61 11.32 -16.04 -4.63
N GLN A 62 12.27 -15.70 -3.78
CA GLN A 62 12.68 -14.34 -3.54
C GLN A 62 13.30 -13.84 -4.83
N LEU A 63 12.47 -13.34 -5.75
CA LEU A 63 12.87 -12.60 -6.93
C LEU A 63 13.49 -11.30 -6.40
N ALA A 64 14.76 -11.41 -6.03
CA ALA A 64 15.62 -10.34 -5.61
C ALA A 64 15.89 -9.46 -6.84
N CYS A 65 14.88 -8.68 -7.24
CA CYS A 65 15.06 -7.60 -8.20
C CYS A 65 15.76 -6.44 -7.47
N PHE A 66 17.04 -6.62 -7.16
CA PHE A 66 17.91 -5.54 -6.71
C PHE A 66 18.60 -4.95 -7.96
N SER A 67 17.88 -4.15 -8.74
CA SER A 67 18.56 -3.01 -9.33
C SER A 67 18.62 -1.95 -8.23
N LYS A 68 19.80 -1.80 -7.61
CA LYS A 68 20.10 -0.60 -6.80
C LYS A 68 20.18 0.57 -7.77
N THR A 69 19.04 1.05 -8.24
CA THR A 69 18.96 2.36 -8.83
C THR A 69 18.82 3.30 -7.64
N GLU A 70 19.88 4.01 -7.27
CA GLU A 70 19.79 5.13 -6.33
C GLU A 70 18.99 6.25 -6.98
N GLN A 71 17.67 6.07 -7.10
CA GLN A 71 16.78 7.16 -7.47
C GLN A 71 16.47 7.96 -6.21
N GLY A 72 17.30 8.98 -5.96
CA GLY A 72 16.99 10.02 -5.00
C GLY A 72 15.68 10.74 -5.37
N TRP A 73 15.03 11.36 -4.38
CA TRP A 73 13.76 12.07 -4.59
C TRP A 73 13.90 13.09 -5.73
N GLN A 74 13.00 13.01 -6.70
CA GLN A 74 12.86 14.01 -7.76
C GLN A 74 11.72 14.94 -7.41
N ARG A 75 11.91 16.23 -7.67
CA ARG A 75 10.87 17.26 -7.52
C ARG A 75 9.71 16.98 -8.49
N PRO A 76 8.43 17.20 -8.09
CA PRO A 76 7.33 17.22 -9.06
C PRO A 76 7.39 18.47 -9.95
N ASP A 77 6.65 18.47 -11.05
CA ASP A 77 6.48 19.67 -11.86
C ASP A 77 5.83 20.81 -11.05
N PRO A 78 6.01 22.08 -11.45
CA PRO A 78 5.32 23.20 -10.82
C PRO A 78 3.81 22.96 -10.75
N ASP A 79 3.17 23.38 -9.65
CA ASP A 79 1.75 23.17 -9.34
C ASP A 79 1.33 21.71 -9.09
N TRP A 80 2.27 20.76 -9.08
CA TRP A 80 2.02 19.38 -8.68
C TRP A 80 2.48 19.08 -7.27
N ILE A 81 1.73 18.18 -6.63
CA ILE A 81 2.08 17.59 -5.34
C ILE A 81 2.51 16.13 -5.54
N LYS A 82 3.67 15.76 -4.99
CA LYS A 82 4.19 14.39 -4.97
C LYS A 82 4.02 13.78 -3.60
N ILE A 83 3.43 12.59 -3.55
CA ILE A 83 3.33 11.78 -2.34
C ILE A 83 4.31 10.62 -2.45
N ASN A 84 5.21 10.49 -1.48
CA ASN A 84 6.05 9.32 -1.28
C ASN A 84 5.50 8.56 -0.09
N ILE A 85 5.31 7.25 -0.24
CA ILE A 85 4.75 6.40 0.80
C ILE A 85 5.74 5.26 1.00
N ASP A 86 5.99 4.95 2.26
CA ASP A 86 6.76 3.79 2.67
C ASP A 86 6.04 3.05 3.79
N GLY A 87 6.32 1.77 3.95
CA GLY A 87 5.72 1.00 5.02
C GLY A 87 6.63 -0.14 5.45
N SER A 88 6.52 -0.47 6.73
CA SER A 88 7.26 -1.57 7.33
C SER A 88 6.29 -2.57 7.96
N VAL A 89 6.61 -3.85 7.83
CA VAL A 89 5.91 -4.93 8.51
C VAL A 89 6.93 -5.75 9.27
N SER A 90 6.74 -5.85 10.58
CA SER A 90 7.48 -6.75 11.44
C SER A 90 6.62 -7.98 11.71
N ILE A 91 7.08 -9.13 11.17
CA ILE A 91 6.44 -10.43 11.37
C ILE A 91 6.57 -10.84 12.85
N SER A 92 7.78 -10.73 13.42
CA SER A 92 8.09 -11.11 14.80
C SER A 92 7.29 -10.37 15.86
N ASN A 93 6.89 -9.13 15.59
CA ASN A 93 6.26 -8.26 16.57
C ASN A 93 4.78 -8.06 16.28
N THR A 94 4.27 -8.62 15.17
CA THR A 94 2.92 -8.36 14.66
C THR A 94 2.61 -6.86 14.52
N LYS A 95 3.58 -6.05 14.14
CA LYS A 95 3.39 -4.61 13.94
C LYS A 95 3.56 -4.25 12.48
N ALA A 96 2.68 -3.41 11.97
CA ALA A 96 2.81 -2.79 10.67
C ALA A 96 2.72 -1.28 10.87
N THR A 97 3.57 -0.54 10.17
CA THR A 97 3.56 0.92 10.15
C THR A 97 3.58 1.39 8.72
N ILE A 98 2.91 2.51 8.47
CA ILE A 98 2.92 3.21 7.18
C ILE A 98 3.29 4.66 7.45
N GLY A 99 4.11 5.23 6.58
CA GLY A 99 4.50 6.62 6.60
C GLY A 99 4.37 7.21 5.21
N GLY A 100 4.00 8.49 5.14
CA GLY A 100 3.92 9.20 3.89
C GLY A 100 4.45 10.62 4.05
N VAL A 101 5.08 11.12 2.99
CA VAL A 101 5.53 12.50 2.89
C VAL A 101 4.95 13.10 1.61
N VAL A 102 4.19 14.17 1.78
CA VAL A 102 3.62 14.97 0.71
C VAL A 102 4.57 16.15 0.48
N ARG A 103 4.96 16.40 -0.77
CA ARG A 103 5.83 17.54 -1.13
C ARG A 103 5.35 18.25 -2.37
N ASP A 104 5.36 19.56 -2.34
CA ASP A 104 5.21 20.40 -3.53
C ASP A 104 6.51 20.46 -4.37
N SER A 105 6.47 21.26 -5.43
CA SER A 105 7.63 21.55 -6.27
C SER A 105 8.68 22.42 -5.57
N SER A 106 8.48 22.91 -4.35
CA SER A 106 9.50 23.57 -3.52
C SER A 106 10.12 22.61 -2.49
N GLY A 107 9.48 21.46 -2.26
CA GLY A 107 9.86 20.48 -1.25
C GLY A 107 9.12 20.63 0.08
N ASN A 108 8.11 21.50 0.16
CA ASN A 108 7.25 21.70 1.33
C ASN A 108 6.16 20.65 1.42
#